data_AF-A0A3D0M368-F1
#
_entry.id   AF-A0A3D0M368-F1
#
_cell.length_a   1.000
_cell.length_b   1.000
_cell.length_c   1.000
_cell.angle_alpha   90.00
_cell.angle_beta   90.00
_cell.angle_gamma   90.00
#
_symmetry.space_group_name_H-M   'P 1'
#
loop_
_entity.id
_entity.type
_entity.pdbx_description
1 polymer ?
#
loop_
_entity_poly.entity_id
_entity_poly.type
_entity_poly.pdbx_seq_one_letter_code
_entity_poly.pdbx_strand_id
1 'polypeptide(L)'
;MKDNIKMQQDFTEYLNREVLSSVDWAKLGKIKYIKELLKQITDKFCEIYDANELEYDMEFVLVPALIRVCESGDLYAGIVQLDLTSSGEHYGTDFFTRYGVMNIDNEQLTEKELRYVRSLHPYDYFPTVQYPDDIHVDWSRCPKEVWDIIDYCRGNAHEQSGGLELT
;
A
#
# COMPACT_ATOMS: atom_id res chain seq x y z
N MET A 1 -22.04 -2.12 -12.74
CA MET A 1 -21.42 -1.50 -11.55
C MET A 1 -21.05 -2.64 -10.63
N LYS A 2 -19.75 -2.86 -10.39
CA LYS A 2 -19.29 -3.86 -9.41
C LYS A 2 -19.71 -3.36 -8.02
N ASP A 3 -20.15 -4.26 -7.14
CA ASP A 3 -20.61 -3.88 -5.79
C ASP A 3 -19.38 -3.58 -4.91
N ASN A 4 -19.06 -2.30 -4.75
CA ASN A 4 -17.89 -1.85 -3.98
C ASN A 4 -17.93 -2.35 -2.53
N ILE A 5 -19.12 -2.44 -1.91
CA ILE A 5 -19.26 -2.96 -0.54
C ILE A 5 -18.80 -4.42 -0.50
N LYS A 6 -19.23 -5.23 -1.47
CA LYS A 6 -18.83 -6.64 -1.55
C LYS A 6 -17.33 -6.80 -1.80
N MET A 7 -16.75 -6.00 -2.70
CA MET A 7 -15.31 -6.05 -3.00
C MET A 7 -14.46 -5.67 -1.79
N GLN A 8 -14.84 -4.63 -1.05
CA GLN A 8 -14.17 -4.26 0.19
C GLN A 8 -14.28 -5.34 1.27
N GLN A 9 -15.44 -5.98 1.41
CA GLN A 9 -15.63 -7.09 2.33
C GLN A 9 -14.71 -8.27 1.98
N ASP A 10 -14.65 -8.64 0.70
CA ASP A 10 -13.79 -9.74 0.22
C ASP A 10 -12.31 -9.42 0.43
N PHE A 11 -11.90 -8.18 0.17
CA PHE A 11 -10.52 -7.74 0.37
C PHE A 11 -10.15 -7.73 1.85
N THR A 12 -11.06 -7.23 2.71
CA THR A 12 -10.86 -7.23 4.17
C THR A 12 -10.81 -8.65 4.74
N GLU A 13 -11.67 -9.56 4.25
CA GLU A 13 -11.64 -10.97 4.66
C GLU A 13 -10.33 -11.63 4.24
N TYR A 14 -9.84 -11.37 3.03
CA TYR A 14 -8.54 -11.84 2.57
C TYR A 14 -7.39 -11.34 3.45
N LEU A 15 -7.34 -10.03 3.73
CA LEU A 15 -6.33 -9.46 4.62
C LEU A 15 -6.31 -10.20 5.96
N ASN A 16 -7.48 -10.32 6.60
CA ASN A 16 -7.59 -10.94 7.92
C ASN A 16 -7.25 -12.43 7.94
N ARG A 17 -7.72 -13.20 6.95
CA ARG A 17 -7.59 -14.66 6.96
C ARG A 17 -6.28 -15.16 6.37
N GLU A 18 -5.81 -14.54 5.29
CA GLU A 18 -4.68 -15.05 4.51
C GLU A 18 -3.41 -14.24 4.77
N VAL A 19 -3.51 -12.91 4.87
CA VAL A 19 -2.33 -12.06 5.05
C VAL A 19 -1.91 -12.06 6.51
N LEU A 20 -2.77 -11.62 7.43
CA LEU A 20 -2.41 -11.48 8.85
C LEU A 20 -2.02 -12.80 9.50
N SER A 21 -2.54 -13.93 9.01
CA SER A 21 -2.20 -15.27 9.51
C SER A 21 -0.85 -15.80 9.02
N SER A 22 -0.34 -15.29 7.89
CA SER A 22 0.89 -15.77 7.23
C SER A 22 2.08 -14.82 7.36
N VAL A 23 1.85 -13.58 7.81
CA VAL A 23 2.91 -12.58 7.98
C VAL A 23 3.93 -13.01 9.04
N ASP A 24 5.20 -13.01 8.66
CA ASP A 24 6.36 -13.07 9.55
C ASP A 24 6.70 -11.66 10.01
N TRP A 25 6.04 -11.25 11.10
CA TRP A 25 6.17 -9.90 11.68
C TRP A 25 7.61 -9.50 11.96
N ALA A 26 8.50 -10.45 12.29
CA ALA A 26 9.90 -10.17 12.56
C ALA A 26 10.72 -9.79 11.31
N LYS A 27 10.20 -10.07 10.11
CA LYS A 27 10.83 -9.69 8.83
C LYS A 27 10.35 -8.34 8.30
N LEU A 28 9.30 -7.74 8.86
CA LEU A 28 8.86 -6.38 8.50
C LEU A 28 9.94 -5.38 8.90
N GLY A 29 10.37 -4.57 7.92
CA GLY A 29 11.60 -3.75 7.95
C GLY A 29 12.68 -4.23 6.97
N LYS A 30 12.56 -5.46 6.43
CA LYS A 30 13.39 -5.92 5.31
C LYS A 30 12.69 -5.60 3.99
N ILE A 31 13.32 -4.80 3.15
CA ILE A 31 12.75 -4.35 1.85
C ILE A 31 12.23 -5.51 1.00
N LYS A 32 13.02 -6.60 0.87
CA LYS A 32 12.59 -7.78 0.11
C LYS A 32 11.27 -8.36 0.63
N TYR A 33 11.11 -8.43 1.95
CA TYR A 33 9.92 -9.00 2.57
C TYR A 33 8.71 -8.05 2.43
N ILE A 34 8.92 -6.75 2.63
CA ILE A 34 7.89 -5.72 2.40
C ILE A 34 7.38 -5.79 0.96
N LYS A 35 8.30 -5.87 0.00
CA LYS A 35 8.01 -5.96 -1.43
C LYS A 35 7.22 -7.22 -1.80
N GLU A 36 7.58 -8.39 -1.25
CA GLU A 36 6.86 -9.65 -1.50
C GLU A 36 5.45 -9.63 -0.88
N LEU A 37 5.33 -9.15 0.36
CA LEU A 37 4.05 -8.99 1.05
C LEU A 37 3.13 -8.03 0.30
N LEU A 38 3.65 -6.85 -0.05
CA LEU A 38 2.87 -5.84 -0.75
C LEU A 38 2.40 -6.34 -2.11
N LYS A 39 3.27 -7.03 -2.87
CA LYS A 39 2.87 -7.68 -4.14
C LYS A 39 1.73 -8.68 -3.94
N GLN A 40 1.80 -9.55 -2.93
CA GLN A 40 0.74 -10.52 -2.64
C GLN A 40 -0.60 -9.81 -2.40
N ILE A 41 -0.59 -8.71 -1.64
CA ILE A 41 -1.79 -7.92 -1.37
C ILE A 41 -2.29 -7.24 -2.65
N THR A 42 -1.40 -6.62 -3.43
CA THR A 42 -1.73 -5.96 -4.70
C THR A 42 -2.34 -6.94 -5.70
N ASP A 43 -1.74 -8.12 -5.89
CA ASP A 43 -2.24 -9.14 -6.81
C ASP A 43 -3.67 -9.55 -6.44
N LYS A 44 -3.96 -9.70 -5.14
CA LYS A 44 -5.30 -10.04 -4.67
C LYS A 44 -6.30 -8.89 -4.78
N PHE A 45 -5.86 -7.66 -4.53
CA PHE A 45 -6.66 -6.48 -4.79
C PHE A 45 -7.10 -6.45 -6.26
N CYS A 46 -6.15 -6.60 -7.19
CA CYS A 46 -6.43 -6.62 -8.62
C CYS A 46 -7.35 -7.78 -9.03
N GLU A 47 -7.26 -8.95 -8.38
CA GLU A 47 -8.18 -10.08 -8.62
C GLU A 47 -9.63 -9.74 -8.21
N ILE A 48 -9.81 -9.11 -7.04
CA ILE A 48 -11.14 -8.80 -6.48
C ILE A 48 -11.81 -7.66 -7.25
N TYR A 49 -11.05 -6.59 -7.49
CA TYR A 49 -11.55 -5.41 -8.19
C TYR A 49 -11.55 -5.61 -9.71
N ASP A 50 -10.85 -6.64 -10.20
CA ASP A 50 -10.64 -6.92 -11.63
C ASP A 50 -10.23 -5.63 -12.36
N ALA A 51 -9.25 -4.94 -11.76
CA ALA A 51 -8.72 -3.66 -12.16
C ALA A 51 -7.38 -3.39 -11.48
N ASN A 52 -6.47 -2.73 -12.21
CA ASN A 52 -5.21 -2.17 -11.69
C ASN A 52 -5.24 -0.63 -11.62
N GLU A 53 -6.37 -0.03 -11.98
CA GLU A 53 -6.68 1.39 -11.93
C GLU A 53 -8.04 1.57 -11.24
N LEU A 54 -8.15 2.53 -10.32
CA LEU A 54 -9.37 2.82 -9.58
C LEU A 54 -10.25 3.83 -10.30
N GLU A 55 -11.56 3.67 -10.17
CA GLU A 55 -12.56 4.56 -10.77
C GLU A 55 -13.23 5.43 -9.70
N TYR A 56 -13.58 6.67 -10.07
CA TYR A 56 -14.19 7.66 -9.17
C TYR A 56 -15.49 7.18 -8.49
N ASP A 57 -16.26 6.29 -9.13
CA ASP A 57 -17.56 5.84 -8.63
C ASP A 57 -17.50 4.80 -7.50
N MET A 58 -16.29 4.38 -7.09
CA MET A 58 -16.10 3.43 -5.99
C MET A 58 -16.15 4.09 -4.60
N GLU A 59 -16.45 5.39 -4.47
CA GLU A 59 -16.55 6.10 -3.16
C GLU A 59 -15.33 5.82 -2.24
N PHE A 60 -15.53 5.14 -1.10
CA PHE A 60 -14.45 4.75 -0.20
C PHE A 60 -13.82 3.42 -0.64
N VAL A 61 -12.48 3.36 -0.64
CA VAL A 61 -11.73 2.15 -1.01
C VAL A 61 -10.53 1.95 -0.08
N LEU A 62 -10.24 0.68 0.25
CA LEU A 62 -9.03 0.27 0.95
C LEU A 62 -7.96 -0.12 -0.07
N VAL A 63 -6.85 0.62 -0.13
CA VAL A 63 -5.87 0.51 -1.21
C VAL A 63 -4.51 0.07 -0.67
N PRO A 64 -3.88 -0.99 -1.23
CA PRO A 64 -2.52 -1.35 -0.85
C PRO A 64 -1.51 -0.29 -1.31
N ALA A 65 -0.67 0.16 -0.39
CA ALA A 65 0.31 1.21 -0.63
C ALA A 65 1.68 0.87 0.00
N LEU A 66 2.74 1.38 -0.61
CA LEU A 66 4.03 1.51 0.06
C LEU A 66 4.05 2.85 0.79
N ILE A 67 4.39 2.83 2.08
CA ILE A 67 4.49 4.03 2.91
C ILE A 67 5.95 4.30 3.20
N ARG A 68 6.35 5.57 3.09
CA ARG A 68 7.69 6.04 3.37
C ARG A 68 7.64 7.11 4.46
N VAL A 69 8.23 6.82 5.62
CA VAL A 69 8.35 7.81 6.69
C VAL A 69 9.28 8.94 6.24
N CYS A 70 8.83 10.20 6.32
CA CYS A 70 9.58 11.32 5.74
C CYS A 70 10.92 11.57 6.46
N GLU A 71 10.94 11.40 7.78
CA GLU A 71 12.13 11.66 8.61
C GLU A 71 13.21 10.59 8.42
N SER A 72 12.86 9.30 8.52
CA SER A 72 13.83 8.21 8.46
C SER A 72 14.04 7.63 7.06
N GLY A 73 13.06 7.80 6.16
CA GLY A 73 13.01 7.10 4.88
C GLY A 73 12.61 5.63 5.00
N ASP A 74 12.26 5.15 6.20
CA ASP A 74 11.85 3.76 6.41
C ASP A 74 10.60 3.43 5.59
N LEU A 75 10.61 2.23 5.03
CA LEU A 75 9.54 1.72 4.18
C LEU A 75 8.66 0.73 4.93
N TYR A 76 7.35 0.86 4.71
CA TYR A 76 6.33 0.00 5.29
C TYR A 76 5.34 -0.42 4.20
N ALA A 77 4.87 -1.66 4.25
CA ALA A 77 3.63 -2.01 3.57
C ALA A 77 2.46 -1.44 4.39
N GLY A 78 1.41 -1.00 3.72
CA GLY A 78 0.19 -0.57 4.39
C GLY A 78 -1.04 -0.64 3.52
N ILE A 79 -2.18 -0.43 4.17
CA ILE A 79 -3.46 -0.18 3.51
C ILE A 79 -3.87 1.25 3.83
N VAL A 80 -4.12 2.05 2.80
CA VAL A 80 -4.65 3.41 2.95
C VAL A 80 -6.14 3.41 2.64
N GLN A 81 -6.91 4.18 3.40
CA GLN A 81 -8.33 4.39 3.14
C GLN A 81 -8.49 5.71 2.38
N LEU A 82 -9.03 5.63 1.18
CA LEU A 82 -9.21 6.79 0.30
C LEU A 82 -10.70 7.02 0.01
N ASP A 83 -11.12 8.29 -0.04
CA ASP A 83 -12.39 8.71 -0.66
C ASP A 83 -12.13 9.18 -2.09
N LEU A 84 -12.44 8.33 -3.06
CA LEU A 84 -12.26 8.62 -4.48
C LEU A 84 -13.23 9.72 -4.96
N THR A 85 -14.38 9.89 -4.31
CA THR A 85 -15.31 10.98 -4.66
C THR A 85 -14.83 12.37 -4.21
N SER A 86 -13.76 12.41 -3.40
CA SER A 86 -13.12 13.63 -2.93
C SER A 86 -11.66 13.71 -3.37
N SER A 87 -11.35 13.38 -4.64
CA SER A 87 -9.99 13.44 -5.20
C SER A 87 -8.97 12.59 -4.43
N GLY A 88 -9.40 11.42 -3.96
CA GLY A 88 -8.53 10.49 -3.23
C GLY A 88 -8.20 10.98 -1.82
N GLU A 89 -9.12 11.67 -1.16
CA GLU A 89 -8.88 12.20 0.18
C GLU A 89 -8.47 11.06 1.12
N HIS A 90 -7.38 11.26 1.84
CA HIS A 90 -6.81 10.27 2.75
C HIS A 90 -7.54 10.30 4.10
N TYR A 91 -8.13 9.17 4.49
CA TYR A 91 -8.89 9.04 5.74
C TYR A 91 -8.18 8.23 6.83
N GLY A 92 -7.23 7.38 6.46
CA GLY A 92 -6.60 6.49 7.42
C GLY A 92 -5.53 5.61 6.81
N THR A 93 -4.66 5.08 7.67
CA THR A 93 -3.57 4.19 7.27
C THR A 93 -3.38 3.08 8.29
N ASP A 94 -3.44 1.85 7.79
CA ASP A 94 -3.04 0.64 8.51
C ASP A 94 -1.59 0.29 8.14
N PHE A 95 -0.67 0.50 9.09
CA PHE A 95 0.75 0.18 8.92
C PHE A 95 1.03 -1.27 9.26
N PHE A 96 1.72 -2.01 8.39
CA PHE A 96 2.22 -3.36 8.70
C PHE A 96 3.58 -3.22 9.37
N THR A 97 3.59 -3.30 10.70
CA THR A 97 4.78 -3.10 11.52
C THR A 97 5.24 -4.42 12.13
N ARG A 98 6.47 -4.48 12.65
CA ARG A 98 6.96 -5.66 13.40
C ARG A 98 6.15 -6.01 14.66
N TYR A 99 5.27 -5.12 15.08
CA TYR A 99 4.42 -5.26 16.26
C TYR A 99 2.96 -5.61 15.90
N GLY A 100 2.67 -5.82 14.62
CA GLY A 100 1.32 -6.02 14.10
C GLY A 100 0.87 -4.85 13.22
N VAL A 101 -0.41 -4.89 12.85
CA VAL A 101 -1.06 -3.79 12.13
C VAL A 101 -1.36 -2.65 13.11
N MET A 102 -0.96 -1.44 12.76
CA MET A 102 -1.16 -0.25 13.59
C MET A 102 -1.83 0.86 12.81
N ASN A 103 -2.84 1.46 13.43
CA ASN A 103 -3.58 2.60 12.90
C ASN A 103 -3.68 3.66 14.00
N ILE A 104 -3.39 4.92 13.67
CA ILE A 104 -3.37 6.00 14.68
C ILE A 104 -4.73 6.24 15.33
N ASP A 105 -5.82 5.93 14.63
CA ASP A 105 -7.20 6.11 15.08
C ASP A 105 -7.74 4.89 15.84
N ASN A 106 -6.92 3.83 16.01
CA ASN A 106 -7.32 2.67 16.80
C ASN A 106 -7.28 2.99 18.31
N GLU A 107 -8.46 3.13 18.90
CA GLU A 107 -8.66 3.42 20.33
C GLU A 107 -8.11 2.34 21.27
N GLN A 108 -7.81 1.13 20.77
CA GLN A 108 -7.31 0.01 21.55
C GLN A 108 -5.77 0.00 21.67
N LEU A 109 -5.07 0.92 21.02
CA LEU A 109 -3.60 1.00 21.13
C LEU A 109 -3.19 1.42 22.55
N THR A 110 -2.20 0.72 23.09
CA THR A 110 -1.51 1.17 24.31
C THR A 110 -0.76 2.48 24.05
N GLU A 111 -0.44 3.24 25.10
CA GLU A 111 0.32 4.49 24.93
C GLU A 111 1.67 4.28 24.22
N LYS A 112 2.30 3.13 24.41
CA LYS A 112 3.58 2.81 23.77
C LYS A 112 3.40 2.61 22.26
N GLU A 113 2.35 1.91 21.86
CA GLU A 113 2.02 1.68 20.44
C GLU A 113 1.56 2.99 19.78
N LEU A 114 0.76 3.79 20.48
CA LEU A 114 0.35 5.10 20.02
C LEU A 114 1.54 6.04 19.80
N ARG A 115 2.52 6.06 20.72
CA ARG A 115 3.77 6.81 20.51
C ARG A 115 4.55 6.30 19.30
N TYR A 116 4.59 4.99 19.10
CA TYR A 116 5.28 4.40 17.96
C TYR A 116 4.61 4.77 16.62
N VAL A 117 3.29 4.58 16.46
CA VAL A 117 2.60 4.95 15.22
C VAL A 117 2.66 6.46 14.94
N ARG A 118 2.62 7.30 15.99
CA ARG A 118 2.85 8.75 15.86
C ARG A 118 4.25 9.08 15.33
N SER A 119 5.28 8.33 15.70
CA SER A 119 6.63 8.54 15.16
C SER A 119 6.78 8.17 13.68
N LEU A 120 5.78 7.49 13.09
CA LEU A 120 5.76 7.23 11.64
C LEU A 120 5.26 8.44 10.83
N HIS A 121 4.81 9.52 11.49
CA HIS A 121 4.31 10.73 10.85
C HIS A 121 5.35 11.86 10.90
N PRO A 122 5.47 12.70 9.86
CA PRO A 122 4.76 12.60 8.57
C PRO A 122 5.32 11.48 7.68
N TYR A 123 4.50 10.99 6.77
CA TYR A 123 4.87 10.01 5.75
C TYR A 123 4.29 10.39 4.39
N ASP A 124 4.94 9.91 3.33
CA ASP A 124 4.40 9.82 1.99
C ASP A 124 3.81 8.42 1.79
N TYR A 125 2.74 8.28 1.01
CA TYR A 125 2.25 6.98 0.55
C TYR A 125 2.23 6.90 -0.97
N PHE A 126 2.42 5.69 -1.48
CA PHE A 126 2.48 5.39 -2.91
C PHE A 126 1.58 4.18 -3.19
N PRO A 127 0.36 4.39 -3.71
CA PRO A 127 -0.57 3.32 -4.04
C PRO A 127 0.01 2.36 -5.07
N THR A 128 -0.18 1.07 -4.86
CA THR A 128 0.31 0.03 -5.79
C THR A 128 -0.62 -0.15 -6.99
N VAL A 129 -1.87 0.25 -6.88
CA VAL A 129 -2.79 0.44 -8.01
C VAL A 129 -2.82 1.91 -8.43
N GLN A 130 -3.21 2.18 -9.66
CA GLN A 130 -3.25 3.55 -10.18
C GLN A 130 -4.54 4.25 -9.76
N TYR A 131 -4.42 5.48 -9.30
CA TYR A 131 -5.54 6.41 -9.19
C TYR A 131 -5.00 7.80 -9.58
N PRO A 132 -5.19 8.24 -10.83
CA PRO A 132 -4.57 9.46 -11.34
C PRO A 132 -5.02 10.74 -10.62
N ASP A 133 -6.19 10.72 -10.01
CA ASP A 133 -6.82 11.87 -9.37
C ASP A 133 -6.47 11.99 -7.87
N ASP A 134 -5.54 11.16 -7.35
CA ASP A 134 -5.02 11.29 -5.99
C ASP A 134 -4.15 12.54 -5.85
N ILE A 135 -4.68 13.57 -5.18
CA ILE A 135 -3.98 14.85 -5.01
C ILE A 135 -2.85 14.80 -3.98
N HIS A 136 -2.75 13.73 -3.18
CA HIS A 136 -1.75 13.58 -2.13
C HIS A 136 -0.46 12.92 -2.63
N VAL A 137 -0.50 12.30 -3.82
CA VAL A 137 0.63 11.53 -4.37
C VAL A 137 1.35 12.30 -5.48
N ASP A 138 2.54 12.81 -5.16
CA ASP A 138 3.43 13.41 -6.16
C ASP A 138 4.43 12.36 -6.71
N TRP A 139 4.02 11.67 -7.77
CA TRP A 139 4.86 10.68 -8.45
C TRP A 139 6.16 11.26 -9.04
N SER A 140 6.26 12.57 -9.27
CA SER A 140 7.49 13.22 -9.76
C SER A 140 8.59 13.28 -8.69
N ARG A 141 8.20 13.17 -7.42
CA ARG A 141 9.10 13.15 -6.25
C ARG A 141 9.33 11.74 -5.71
N CYS A 142 8.70 10.73 -6.31
CA CYS A 142 8.85 9.34 -5.91
C CYS A 142 10.32 8.88 -6.02
N PRO A 143 10.96 8.47 -4.91
CA PRO A 143 12.34 7.98 -4.96
C PRO A 143 12.45 6.72 -5.81
N LYS A 144 13.60 6.54 -6.50
CA LYS A 144 13.83 5.37 -7.38
C LYS A 144 13.56 4.03 -6.67
N GLU A 145 14.01 3.88 -5.43
CA GLU A 145 13.79 2.65 -4.66
C GLU A 145 12.31 2.34 -4.41
N VAL A 146 11.50 3.38 -4.18
CA VAL A 146 10.06 3.23 -4.06
C VAL A 146 9.46 2.82 -5.39
N TRP A 147 9.87 3.47 -6.48
CA TRP A 147 9.44 3.12 -7.83
C TRP A 147 9.75 1.65 -8.19
N ASP A 148 10.96 1.16 -7.90
CA ASP A 148 11.37 -0.23 -8.16
C ASP A 148 10.47 -1.25 -7.41
N ILE A 149 9.93 -0.88 -6.24
CA ILE A 149 8.99 -1.70 -5.47
C ILE A 149 7.58 -1.62 -6.06
N ILE A 150 7.11 -0.41 -6.38
CA ILE A 150 5.79 -0.20 -6.97
C ILE A 150 5.66 -0.93 -8.31
N ASP A 151 6.65 -0.82 -9.20
CA ASP A 151 6.65 -1.51 -10.49
C ASP A 151 6.64 -3.03 -10.34
N TYR A 152 7.40 -3.55 -9.38
CA TYR A 152 7.35 -4.97 -9.06
C TYR A 152 5.96 -5.43 -8.60
N CYS A 153 5.30 -4.65 -7.73
CA CYS A 153 3.96 -4.97 -7.25
C CYS A 153 2.93 -4.91 -8.39
N ARG A 154 3.07 -3.97 -9.32
CA ARG A 154 2.23 -3.81 -10.52
C ARG A 154 2.46 -4.90 -11.58
N GLY A 155 3.48 -5.74 -11.42
CA GLY A 155 3.84 -6.74 -12.43
C GLY A 155 4.48 -6.14 -13.68
N ASN A 156 4.91 -4.88 -13.63
CA ASN A 156 5.72 -4.26 -14.67
C ASN A 156 7.13 -4.85 -14.57
N ALA A 157 7.40 -5.90 -15.35
CA ALA A 157 8.76 -6.42 -15.43
C ALA A 157 9.68 -5.32 -15.95
N HIS A 158 10.81 -5.09 -15.28
CA HIS A 158 11.96 -4.51 -15.96
C HIS A 158 12.35 -5.49 -17.07
N GLU A 159 11.89 -5.23 -18.30
CA GLU A 159 12.69 -5.60 -19.45
C GLU A 159 14.00 -4.83 -19.29
N GLN A 160 15.01 -5.50 -18.75
CA GLN A 160 16.38 -5.18 -19.12
C GLN A 160 16.45 -5.42 -20.63
N SER A 161 16.17 -4.39 -21.41
CA SER A 161 16.56 -4.33 -22.80
C SER A 161 18.08 -4.51 -22.80
N GLY A 162 18.50 -5.74 -23.11
CA GLY A 162 19.88 -6.08 -23.36
C GLY A 162 20.40 -5.06 -24.35
N GLY A 163 21.49 -4.39 -23.95
CA GLY A 163 22.16 -3.41 -24.79
C GLY A 163 22.36 -4.00 -26.18
N LEU A 164 21.78 -3.33 -27.18
CA LEU A 164 22.10 -3.58 -28.57
C LEU A 164 23.57 -3.16 -28.72
N GLU A 165 24.49 -4.12 -28.72
CA GLU A 165 25.81 -3.89 -29.29
C GLU A 165 25.61 -3.53 -30.76
N LEU A 166 25.91 -2.27 -31.08
CA LEU A 166 26.03 -1.80 -32.44
C LEU A 166 27.17 -2.59 -33.11
N THR A 167 26.81 -3.39 -34.11
CA THR A 167 27.75 -3.88 -35.11
C THR A 167 27.95 -2.84 -36.19
#